data_AF-A0A559PI82-F1
#
_entry.id   AF-A0A559PI82-F1
#
_cell.length_a   1.000
_cell.length_b   1.000
_cell.length_c   1.000
_cell.angle_alpha   90.00
_cell.angle_beta   90.00
_cell.angle_gamma   90.00
#
_symmetry.space_group_name_H-M   'P 1'
#
loop_
_entity.id
_entity.type
_entity.pdbx_description
1 polymer ?
#
loop_
_entity_poly.entity_id
_entity_poly.type
_entity_poly.pdbx_seq_one_letter_code
_entity_poly.pdbx_strand_id
1 'polypeptide(L)'
;MNVRALWSYYIDVNIVNLIFSIFIMYLFNRYWAIFMFCTLGIFVGRFAFQYFKNNEYNLYYNLGFSKLKLLKIVWVLNLIIALPLFIIALAI
;
A
#
# COMPACT_ATOMS: atom_id res chain seq x y z
N MET A 1 20.21 6.34 -2.32
CA MET A 1 18.84 6.35 -1.75
C MET A 1 18.69 5.12 -0.87
N ASN A 2 18.13 5.22 0.35
CA ASN A 2 18.10 4.08 1.27
C ASN A 2 16.95 3.13 0.88
N VAL A 3 17.18 2.29 -0.14
CA VAL A 3 16.17 1.42 -0.78
C VAL A 3 15.53 0.47 0.24
N ARG A 4 16.32 -0.02 1.19
CA ARG A 4 15.85 -0.90 2.26
C ARG A 4 14.76 -0.26 3.11
N ALA A 5 14.89 1.03 3.42
CA ALA A 5 13.89 1.76 4.21
C ALA A 5 12.57 1.88 3.42
N LEU A 6 12.65 2.23 2.12
CA LEU A 6 11.47 2.31 1.25
C LEU A 6 10.75 0.97 1.15
N TRP A 7 11.50 -0.13 1.02
CA TRP A 7 10.94 -1.46 0.94
C TRP A 7 10.26 -1.88 2.25
N SER A 8 10.85 -1.55 3.40
CA SER A 8 10.22 -1.81 4.71
C SER A 8 8.89 -1.08 4.84
N TYR A 9 8.86 0.22 4.54
CA TYR A 9 7.63 1.02 4.54
C TYR A 9 6.58 0.45 3.57
N TYR A 10 7.02 0.06 2.37
CA TYR A 10 6.15 -0.52 1.35
C TYR A 10 5.48 -1.81 1.84
N ILE A 11 6.24 -2.73 2.44
CA ILE A 11 5.71 -3.98 2.99
C ILE A 11 4.73 -3.70 4.13
N ASP A 12 5.11 -2.87 5.09
CA ASP A 12 4.29 -2.61 6.29
C ASP A 12 2.92 -2.04 5.91
N VAL A 13 2.89 -1.07 5.00
CA VAL A 13 1.64 -0.48 4.51
C VAL A 13 0.84 -1.51 3.70
N ASN A 14 1.52 -2.31 2.87
CA ASN A 14 0.82 -3.24 1.99
C ASN A 14 0.27 -4.50 2.65
N ILE A 15 0.86 -4.96 3.76
CA ILE A 15 0.27 -6.08 4.52
C ILE A 15 -1.14 -5.72 4.98
N VAL A 16 -1.31 -4.52 5.57
CA VAL A 16 -2.62 -4.05 6.02
C VAL A 16 -3.55 -3.78 4.83
N ASN A 17 -3.02 -3.16 3.76
CA ASN A 17 -3.78 -2.92 2.53
C ASN A 17 -4.31 -4.22 1.91
N LEU A 18 -3.48 -5.27 1.85
CA LEU A 18 -3.86 -6.58 1.31
C LEU A 18 -4.94 -7.23 2.16
N ILE A 19 -4.79 -7.24 3.48
CA ILE A 19 -5.82 -7.77 4.39
C ILE A 19 -7.16 -7.06 4.17
N PHE A 20 -7.13 -5.72 4.10
CA PHE A 20 -8.33 -4.93 3.84
C PHE A 20 -8.93 -5.21 2.45
N SER A 21 -8.09 -5.31 1.41
CA SER A 21 -8.54 -5.57 0.04
C SER A 21 -9.15 -6.97 -0.11
N ILE A 22 -8.56 -7.97 0.54
CA ILE A 22 -9.11 -9.34 0.61
C ILE A 22 -10.45 -9.33 1.35
N PHE A 23 -10.56 -8.60 2.45
CA PHE A 23 -11.84 -8.46 3.15
C PHE A 23 -12.93 -7.85 2.24
N ILE A 24 -12.59 -6.82 1.46
CA ILE A 24 -13.49 -6.22 0.48
C ILE A 24 -13.84 -7.19 -0.66
N MET A 25 -12.91 -8.06 -1.06
CA MET A 25 -13.17 -9.11 -2.04
C MET A 25 -14.35 -10.00 -1.63
N TYR A 26 -14.39 -10.42 -0.36
CA TYR A 26 -15.45 -11.27 0.19
C TYR A 26 -16.80 -10.54 0.32
N LEU A 27 -16.78 -9.22 0.54
CA LEU A 27 -18.01 -8.42 0.68
C LEU A 27 -18.63 -8.04 -0.66
N PHE A 28 -17.82 -7.81 -1.68
CA PHE A 28 -18.27 -7.33 -2.99
C PHE A 28 -17.88 -8.29 -4.10
N ASN A 29 -16.68 -8.13 -4.67
CA ASN A 29 -16.10 -9.02 -5.66
C ASN A 29 -14.60 -8.74 -5.84
N ARG A 30 -13.94 -9.53 -6.70
CA ARG A 30 -12.51 -9.39 -7.04
C ARG A 30 -12.12 -8.03 -7.65
N TYR A 31 -13.00 -7.40 -8.43
CA TYR A 31 -12.69 -6.10 -9.04
C TYR A 31 -12.64 -4.99 -7.98
N TRP A 32 -13.55 -5.04 -7.01
CA TRP A 32 -13.52 -4.15 -5.85
C TRP A 32 -12.27 -4.35 -5.00
N ALA A 33 -11.79 -5.58 -4.84
CA ALA A 33 -10.53 -5.85 -4.13
C ALA A 33 -9.33 -5.17 -4.81
N ILE A 34 -9.21 -5.29 -6.13
CA ILE A 34 -8.13 -4.65 -6.92
C ILE A 34 -8.25 -3.13 -6.86
N PHE A 35 -9.47 -2.60 -7.01
CA PHE A 35 -9.73 -1.16 -6.90
C PHE A 35 -9.33 -0.63 -5.52
N MET A 36 -9.70 -1.31 -4.45
CA MET A 36 -9.32 -0.93 -3.08
C MET A 36 -7.82 -1.00 -2.85
N PHE A 37 -7.14 -2.03 -3.37
CA PHE A 37 -5.69 -2.21 -3.24
C PHE A 37 -4.89 -1.02 -3.80
N CYS A 38 -5.39 -0.36 -4.84
CA CYS A 38 -4.77 0.84 -5.43
C CYS A 38 -5.22 2.15 -4.81
N THR A 39 -6.33 2.17 -4.09
CA THR A 39 -6.98 3.41 -3.63
C THR A 39 -7.09 3.43 -2.11
N LEU A 40 -8.27 3.13 -1.56
CA LEU A 40 -8.62 3.28 -0.16
C LEU A 40 -7.82 2.36 0.75
N GLY A 41 -7.47 1.15 0.30
CA GLY A 41 -6.69 0.22 1.11
C GLY A 41 -5.28 0.75 1.40
N ILE A 42 -4.70 1.58 0.53
CA ILE A 42 -3.42 2.26 0.83
C ILE A 42 -3.60 3.29 1.94
N PHE A 43 -4.73 4.00 1.98
CA PHE A 43 -5.02 4.92 3.08
C PHE A 43 -5.21 4.18 4.39
N VAL A 44 -5.88 3.03 4.38
CA VAL A 44 -6.01 2.15 5.56
C VAL A 44 -4.63 1.68 6.03
N GLY A 45 -3.78 1.20 5.12
CA GLY A 45 -2.42 0.79 5.46
C GLY A 45 -1.55 1.92 5.99
N ARG A 46 -1.65 3.12 5.41
CA ARG A 46 -0.99 4.33 5.92
C ARG A 46 -1.48 4.69 7.32
N PHE A 47 -2.80 4.61 7.56
CA PHE A 47 -3.38 4.93 8.85
C PHE A 47 -2.90 3.94 9.93
N ALA A 48 -2.88 2.65 9.62
CA ALA A 48 -2.32 1.64 10.49
C ALA A 48 -0.82 1.89 10.76
N PHE A 49 -0.03 2.21 9.73
CA PHE A 49 1.37 2.57 9.90
C PHE A 49 1.54 3.79 10.81
N GLN A 50 0.71 4.82 10.65
CA GLN A 50 0.73 6.00 11.50
C GLN A 50 0.33 5.68 12.94
N TYR A 51 -0.60 4.76 13.16
CA TYR A 51 -1.04 4.40 14.51
C TYR A 51 -0.01 3.53 15.24
N PHE A 52 0.50 2.48 14.59
CA PHE A 52 1.38 1.50 15.23
C PHE A 52 2.88 1.85 15.16
N LYS A 53 3.30 2.58 14.11
CA LYS A 53 4.73 2.85 13.80
C LYS A 53 5.02 4.34 13.63
N ASN A 54 4.30 5.23 14.33
CA ASN A 54 4.50 6.68 14.21
C ASN A 54 5.96 7.11 14.45
N ASN A 55 6.65 6.44 15.37
CA ASN A 55 8.04 6.73 15.72
C ASN A 55 8.99 6.49 14.53
N GLU A 56 8.67 5.54 13.65
CA GLU A 56 9.48 5.27 12.45
C GLU A 56 9.39 6.42 11.44
N TYR A 57 8.33 7.22 11.42
CA TYR A 57 8.26 8.40 10.54
C TYR A 57 9.39 9.40 10.81
N ASN A 58 9.86 9.51 12.05
CA ASN A 58 11.00 10.36 12.38
C ASN A 58 12.29 9.81 11.78
N LEU A 59 12.45 8.49 11.74
CA LEU A 59 13.58 7.83 11.08
C LEU A 59 13.55 8.07 9.56
N TYR A 60 12.39 7.94 8.92
CA TYR A 60 12.25 8.25 7.49
C TYR A 60 12.51 9.74 7.19
N TYR A 61 12.09 10.64 8.07
CA TYR A 61 12.35 12.06 7.95
C TYR A 61 13.85 12.37 8.04
N ASN A 62 14.57 11.76 9.00
CA ASN A 62 16.03 11.87 9.12
C ASN A 62 16.78 11.32 7.90
N LEU A 63 16.19 10.34 7.19
CA LEU A 63 16.70 9.82 5.92
C LEU A 63 16.34 10.70 4.70
N GLY A 64 15.67 11.84 4.90
CA GLY A 64 15.29 12.80 3.86
C GLY A 64 14.00 12.43 3.11
N PHE A 65 13.18 11.52 3.63
CA PHE A 65 11.89 11.17 3.04
C PHE A 65 10.74 11.93 3.71
N SER A 66 9.89 12.58 2.91
CA SER A 66 8.64 13.13 3.39
C SER A 66 7.53 12.07 3.38
N LYS A 67 6.54 12.22 4.27
CA LYS A 67 5.36 11.32 4.35
C LYS A 67 4.64 11.20 3.00
N LEU A 68 4.52 12.31 2.26
CA LEU A 68 3.92 12.34 0.93
C LEU A 68 4.77 11.60 -0.12
N LYS A 69 6.10 11.72 -0.05
CA LYS A 69 7.00 11.00 -0.96
C LYS A 69 6.90 9.49 -0.77
N LEU A 70 6.87 9.03 0.48
CA LEU A 70 6.65 7.62 0.83
C LEU A 70 5.31 7.10 0.28
N LEU A 71 4.23 7.86 0.51
CA LEU A 71 2.90 7.49 0.03
C LEU A 71 2.83 7.42 -1.50
N LYS A 72 3.42 8.40 -2.21
CA LYS A 72 3.47 8.41 -3.69
C LYS A 72 4.19 7.17 -4.23
N ILE A 73 5.29 6.74 -3.59
CA ILE A 73 6.03 5.55 -3.99
C ILE A 73 5.16 4.29 -3.85
N VAL A 74 4.46 4.14 -2.71
CA VAL A 74 3.53 3.01 -2.50
C VAL A 74 2.41 3.02 -3.56
N TRP A 75 1.83 4.18 -3.85
CA TRP A 75 0.81 4.33 -4.89
C TRP A 75 1.30 3.86 -6.26
N VAL A 76 2.47 4.35 -6.70
CA VAL A 76 3.03 3.99 -8.01
C VAL A 76 3.32 2.49 -8.09
N LEU A 77 3.94 1.91 -7.05
CA LEU A 77 4.24 0.48 -7.02
C LEU A 77 2.98 -0.38 -7.00
N ASN A 78 1.96 0.01 -6.23
CA ASN A 78 0.70 -0.72 -6.21
C ASN A 78 -0.05 -0.64 -7.55
N LEU A 79 0.01 0.50 -8.24
CA LEU A 79 -0.60 0.65 -9.57
C LEU A 79 0.10 -0.28 -10.59
N ILE A 80 1.43 -0.34 -10.56
CA ILE A 80 2.21 -1.25 -11.41
C ILE A 80 1.84 -2.71 -11.15
N ILE A 81 1.61 -3.11 -9.90
CA ILE A 81 1.22 -4.48 -9.54
C ILE A 81 -0.25 -4.76 -9.84
N ALA A 82 -1.12 -3.76 -9.71
CA ALA A 82 -2.54 -3.94 -9.95
C ALA A 82 -2.89 -4.09 -11.42
N LEU A 83 -2.14 -3.48 -12.34
CA LEU A 83 -2.33 -3.65 -13.78
C LEU A 83 -2.30 -5.13 -14.21
N PRO A 84 -1.25 -5.92 -13.93
CA PRO A 84 -1.24 -7.33 -14.28
C PRO A 84 -2.30 -8.13 -13.51
N LEU A 85 -2.57 -7.79 -12.23
CA LEU A 85 -3.65 -8.44 -11.46
C LEU A 85 -5.03 -8.19 -12.09
N PHE A 86 -5.27 -6.99 -12.60
CA PHE A 86 -6.51 -6.64 -13.28
C PHE A 86 -6.66 -7.41 -14.60
N ILE A 87 -5.59 -7.52 -15.38
CA ILE A 87 -5.58 -8.34 -16.60
C ILE A 87 -5.89 -9.80 -16.27
N ILE A 88 -5.27 -10.37 -15.23
CA ILE A 88 -5.55 -11.73 -14.77
C ILE A 88 -7.02 -11.88 -14.33
N ALA A 89 -7.55 -10.90 -13.59
CA ALA A 89 -8.94 -10.93 -13.13
C ALA A 89 -9.98 -10.82 -14.25
N LEU A 90 -9.62 -10.26 -15.41
CA LEU A 90 -10.45 -10.26 -16.62
C LEU A 90 -10.38 -11.59 -17.38
N ALA A 91 -9.27 -12.32 -17.28
CA ALA A 91 -9.05 -13.57 -18.00
C ALA A 91 -9.70 -14.80 -17.35
N ILE A 92 -10.03 -14.72 -16.06
CA ILE A 92 -10.65 -15.78 -15.24
C ILE A 92 -12.13 -15.46 -15.06
#